data_AF-A0A699UN33-F1
#
_entry.id   AF-A0A699UN33-F1
#
_cell.length_a   1.000
_cell.length_b   1.000
_cell.length_c   1.000
_cell.angle_alpha   90.00
_cell.angle_beta   90.00
_cell.angle_gamma   90.00
#
_symmetry.space_group_name_H-M   'P 1'
#
loop_
_entity.id
_entity.type
_entity.pdbx_description
1 polymer ?
#
loop_
_entity_poly.entity_id
_entity_poly.type
_entity_poly.pdbx_seq_one_letter_code
_entity_poly.pdbx_strand_id
1 'polypeptide(L)'
;ASEGNDQANSFAKIYTTLCLQNLPELEVLRQKLAPMPKLPVEKAALFLGGAPGDAWPVPDKHGTFVLALPSGKNLCAVHARRADVDVANILFQKLVANAPAPFTSKMVMNEDKQTVANGMTHTVSYEWSIPNGARKMLFTLTTAAAETAQLQVLGSAAIVSQ
;
A
#
# COMPACT_ATOMS: atom_id res chain seq x y z
N ALA A 1 -1.74 -21.06 11.10
CA ALA A 1 -2.29 -19.98 10.26
C ALA A 1 -2.48 -20.56 8.85
N SER A 2 -3.47 -20.08 8.09
CA SER A 2 -3.63 -20.45 6.67
C SER A 2 -2.57 -19.75 5.80
N GLU A 3 -2.34 -20.23 4.58
CA GLU A 3 -1.45 -19.57 3.61
C GLU A 3 -1.86 -18.11 3.35
N GLY A 4 -3.17 -17.86 3.20
CA GLY A 4 -3.73 -16.52 3.04
C GLY A 4 -3.42 -15.61 4.22
N ASN A 5 -3.45 -16.12 5.46
CA ASN A 5 -3.08 -15.34 6.64
C ASN A 5 -1.59 -15.02 6.65
N ASP A 6 -0.73 -15.96 6.28
CA ASP A 6 0.71 -15.72 6.21
C ASP A 6 1.06 -14.67 5.13
N GLN A 7 0.36 -14.70 4.00
CA GLN A 7 0.42 -13.69 2.95
C GLN A 7 -0.02 -12.31 3.44
N ALA A 8 -1.14 -12.23 4.17
CA ALA A 8 -1.64 -10.98 4.74
C ALA A 8 -0.68 -10.38 5.78
N ASN A 9 -0.09 -11.22 6.64
CA ASN A 9 0.93 -10.79 7.61
C ASN A 9 2.20 -10.30 6.91
N SER A 10 2.66 -10.99 5.87
CA SER A 10 3.83 -10.59 5.10
C SER A 10 3.59 -9.29 4.36
N PHE A 11 2.41 -9.13 3.74
CA PHE A 11 1.97 -7.86 3.15
C PHE A 11 2.02 -6.72 4.18
N ALA A 12 1.40 -6.89 5.35
CA ALA A 12 1.34 -5.85 6.37
C ALA A 12 2.75 -5.46 6.86
N LYS A 13 3.65 -6.44 7.02
CA LYS A 13 5.06 -6.19 7.36
C LYS A 13 5.78 -5.41 6.26
N ILE A 14 5.66 -5.83 5.01
CA ILE A 14 6.28 -5.16 3.85
C ILE A 14 5.76 -3.72 3.72
N TYR A 15 4.44 -3.53 3.81
CA TYR A 15 3.80 -2.22 3.78
C TYR A 15 4.30 -1.30 4.91
N THR A 16 4.39 -1.83 6.13
CA THR A 16 4.86 -1.07 7.29
C THR A 16 6.33 -0.66 7.12
N THR A 17 7.19 -1.61 6.77
CA THR A 17 8.63 -1.37 6.65
C THR A 17 8.99 -0.51 5.46
N LEU A 18 8.39 -0.75 4.29
CA LEU A 18 8.77 -0.05 3.06
C LEU A 18 7.99 1.24 2.85
N CYS A 19 6.70 1.28 3.18
CA CYS A 19 5.90 2.50 2.98
C CYS A 19 5.77 3.33 4.25
N LEU A 20 5.16 2.81 5.33
CA LEU A 20 4.86 3.65 6.49
C LEU A 20 6.11 4.26 7.12
N GLN A 21 7.15 3.45 7.36
CA GLN A 21 8.37 3.89 8.03
C GLN A 21 9.23 4.84 7.18
N ASN A 22 9.14 4.75 5.85
CA ASN A 22 9.94 5.58 4.94
C ASN A 22 9.14 6.72 4.30
N LEU A 23 7.85 6.90 4.65
CA LEU A 23 6.98 7.89 4.01
C LEU A 23 7.56 9.34 4.04
N PRO A 24 8.17 9.82 5.14
CA PRO A 24 8.79 11.15 5.16
C PRO A 24 10.07 11.26 4.31
N GLU A 25 10.70 10.12 4.00
CA GLU A 25 12.03 10.03 3.37
C GLU A 25 12.02 9.12 2.14
N LEU A 26 10.96 9.16 1.32
CA LEU A 26 10.83 8.26 0.17
C LEU A 26 11.96 8.39 -0.85
N GLU A 27 12.60 9.55 -0.98
CA GLU A 27 13.80 9.71 -1.82
C GLU A 27 14.98 8.89 -1.31
N VAL A 28 15.17 8.82 0.02
CA VAL A 28 16.21 7.98 0.63
C VAL A 28 15.91 6.50 0.35
N LEU A 29 14.64 6.09 0.43
CA LEU A 29 14.24 4.74 0.06
C LEU A 29 14.53 4.44 -1.42
N ARG A 30 14.22 5.37 -2.34
CA ARG A 30 14.54 5.21 -3.77
C ARG A 30 16.02 5.00 -4.02
N GLN A 31 16.89 5.77 -3.34
CA GLN A 31 18.33 5.61 -3.45
C GLN A 31 18.80 4.23 -2.95
N LYS A 32 18.22 3.72 -1.85
CA LYS A 32 18.52 2.37 -1.33
C LYS A 32 18.08 1.27 -2.29
N LEU A 33 17.02 1.49 -3.07
CA LEU A 33 16.47 0.53 -4.03
C LEU A 33 17.10 0.64 -5.43
N ALA A 34 17.84 1.71 -5.73
CA ALA A 34 18.51 1.91 -7.01
C ALA A 34 19.38 0.72 -7.49
N PRO A 35 20.14 0.01 -6.63
CA PRO A 35 20.90 -1.16 -7.08
C PRO A 35 20.06 -2.44 -7.21
N MET A 36 18.81 -2.44 -6.76
CA MET A 36 17.95 -3.63 -6.76
C MET A 36 17.34 -3.86 -8.16
N PRO A 37 17.16 -5.13 -8.57
CA PRO A 37 16.54 -5.44 -9.85
C PRO A 37 15.08 -4.95 -9.87
N LYS A 38 14.80 -3.97 -10.72
CA LYS A 38 13.46 -3.42 -10.92
C LYS A 38 12.70 -4.15 -12.02
N LEU A 39 11.37 -4.01 -12.01
CA LEU A 39 10.53 -4.48 -13.11
C LEU A 39 10.81 -3.65 -14.38
N PRO A 40 10.66 -4.26 -15.57
CA PRO A 40 10.62 -3.52 -16.83
C PRO A 40 9.54 -2.43 -16.80
N VAL A 41 9.77 -1.34 -17.52
CA VAL A 41 8.91 -0.13 -17.49
C VAL A 41 7.45 -0.48 -17.78
N GLU A 42 7.22 -1.36 -18.75
CA GLU A 42 5.88 -1.77 -19.19
C GLU A 42 5.11 -2.49 -18.08
N LYS A 43 5.82 -3.32 -17.29
CA LYS A 43 5.23 -4.02 -16.14
C LYS A 43 5.06 -3.10 -14.95
N ALA A 44 6.03 -2.22 -14.71
CA ALA A 44 5.98 -1.24 -13.62
C ALA A 44 4.78 -0.28 -13.78
N ALA A 45 4.46 0.12 -15.01
CA ALA A 45 3.35 1.03 -15.32
C ALA A 45 2.00 0.54 -14.77
N LEU A 46 1.77 -0.79 -14.72
CA LEU A 46 0.56 -1.39 -14.16
C LEU A 46 0.44 -1.13 -12.65
N PHE A 47 1.55 -1.18 -11.91
CA PHE A 47 1.60 -0.93 -10.47
C PHE A 47 1.67 0.56 -10.11
N LEU A 48 2.10 1.39 -11.06
CA LEU A 48 2.23 2.84 -10.89
C LEU A 48 0.96 3.60 -11.33
N GLY A 49 -0.08 2.89 -11.81
CA GLY A 49 -1.29 3.51 -12.34
C GLY A 49 -1.01 4.42 -13.54
N GLY A 50 -0.02 4.06 -14.36
CA GLY A 50 0.43 4.84 -15.52
C GLY A 50 1.32 6.05 -15.19
N ALA A 51 1.60 6.34 -13.91
CA ALA A 51 2.56 7.38 -13.54
C ALA A 51 4.01 6.96 -13.82
N PRO A 52 4.93 7.90 -14.10
CA PRO A 52 6.35 7.60 -14.14
C PRO A 52 6.82 7.17 -12.75
N GLY A 53 7.77 6.25 -12.69
CA GLY A 53 8.25 5.68 -11.44
C GLY A 53 8.95 4.35 -11.65
N ASP A 54 9.27 3.71 -10.54
CA ASP A 54 9.89 2.40 -10.52
C ASP A 54 9.07 1.44 -9.64
N ALA A 55 9.14 0.16 -9.98
CA ALA A 55 8.52 -0.90 -9.21
C ALA A 55 9.49 -2.07 -9.04
N TRP A 56 9.49 -2.71 -7.88
CA TRP A 56 10.39 -3.78 -7.51
C TRP A 56 9.61 -5.00 -7.00
N PRO A 57 9.95 -6.22 -7.43
CA PRO A 57 9.49 -7.41 -6.73
C PRO A 57 10.12 -7.43 -5.34
N VAL A 58 9.31 -7.69 -4.31
CA VAL A 58 9.79 -7.82 -2.93
C VAL A 58 9.89 -9.30 -2.59
N PRO A 59 11.11 -9.85 -2.36
CA PRO A 59 11.28 -11.25 -2.02
C PRO A 59 10.65 -11.55 -0.67
N ASP A 60 9.74 -12.52 -0.65
CA ASP A 60 9.15 -13.06 0.56
C ASP A 60 8.73 -14.52 0.31
N LYS A 61 8.83 -15.37 1.34
CA LYS A 61 8.56 -16.80 1.21
C LYS A 61 7.06 -17.13 1.13
N HIS A 62 6.19 -16.19 1.48
CA HIS A 62 4.76 -16.43 1.60
C HIS A 62 3.96 -15.98 0.38
N GLY A 63 4.51 -15.14 -0.51
CA GLY A 63 3.76 -14.68 -1.67
C GLY A 63 4.53 -13.77 -2.62
N THR A 64 3.81 -13.31 -3.64
CA THR A 64 4.32 -12.34 -4.62
C THR A 64 3.87 -10.93 -4.25
N PHE A 65 4.85 -10.08 -3.95
CA PHE A 65 4.65 -8.70 -3.58
C PHE A 65 5.41 -7.77 -4.52
N VAL A 66 4.83 -6.60 -4.79
CA VAL A 66 5.46 -5.55 -5.60
C VAL A 66 5.38 -4.22 -4.87
N LEU A 67 6.53 -3.61 -4.63
CA LEU A 67 6.65 -2.22 -4.20
C LEU A 67 6.63 -1.32 -5.44
N ALA A 68 5.87 -0.23 -5.40
CA ALA A 68 5.84 0.79 -6.45
C ALA A 68 6.03 2.18 -5.85
N LEU A 69 6.95 2.95 -6.41
CA LEU A 69 7.26 4.32 -6.03
C LEU A 69 7.15 5.23 -7.27
N PRO A 70 6.04 5.96 -7.44
CA PRO A 70 5.95 6.98 -8.48
C PRO A 70 7.01 8.07 -8.30
N SER A 71 7.66 8.48 -9.38
CA SER A 71 8.70 9.51 -9.38
C SER A 71 8.12 10.88 -9.02
N GLY A 72 8.83 11.62 -8.15
CA GLY A 72 8.44 12.97 -7.76
C GLY A 72 7.15 13.07 -6.95
N LYS A 73 6.58 11.94 -6.50
CA LYS A 73 5.40 11.91 -5.63
C LYS A 73 5.79 11.42 -4.24
N ASN A 74 5.13 11.96 -3.22
CA ASN A 74 5.18 11.40 -1.88
C ASN A 74 4.16 10.26 -1.76
N LEU A 75 4.30 9.22 -2.58
CA LEU A 75 3.42 8.06 -2.62
C LEU A 75 4.25 6.79 -2.63
N CYS A 76 3.89 5.85 -1.77
CA CYS A 76 4.40 4.49 -1.77
C CYS A 76 3.23 3.51 -1.84
N ALA A 77 3.34 2.48 -2.68
CA ALA A 77 2.32 1.46 -2.82
C ALA A 77 2.93 0.06 -2.76
N VAL A 78 2.25 -0.86 -2.08
CA VAL A 78 2.57 -2.29 -2.06
C VAL A 78 1.37 -3.06 -2.59
N HIS A 79 1.64 -3.99 -3.48
CA HIS A 79 0.65 -4.87 -4.08
C HIS A 79 0.94 -6.31 -3.66
N ALA A 80 -0.11 -7.04 -3.28
CA ALA A 80 -0.05 -8.48 -3.09
C ALA A 80 -0.97 -9.18 -4.10
N ARG A 81 -0.43 -10.18 -4.79
CA ARG A 81 -1.23 -10.98 -5.73
C ARG A 81 -2.33 -11.76 -5.00
N ARG A 82 -2.00 -12.29 -3.81
CA ARG A 82 -2.86 -13.11 -2.96
C ARG A 82 -2.66 -12.75 -1.51
N ALA A 83 -3.73 -12.80 -0.73
CA ALA A 83 -3.75 -12.75 0.73
C ALA A 83 -5.18 -12.97 1.23
N ASP A 84 -5.31 -13.35 2.50
CA ASP A 84 -6.59 -13.24 3.20
C ASP A 84 -6.96 -11.77 3.37
N VAL A 85 -8.04 -11.34 2.71
CA VAL A 85 -8.44 -9.93 2.63
C VAL A 85 -9.01 -9.40 3.94
N ASP A 86 -9.65 -10.26 4.75
CA ASP A 86 -10.20 -9.87 6.04
C ASP A 86 -9.08 -9.64 7.05
N VAL A 87 -8.09 -10.55 7.06
CA VAL A 87 -6.88 -10.39 7.87
C VAL A 87 -6.10 -9.15 7.43
N ALA A 88 -5.94 -8.91 6.12
CA ALA A 88 -5.27 -7.71 5.61
C ALA A 88 -5.98 -6.42 6.07
N ASN A 89 -7.32 -6.36 6.00
CA ASN A 89 -8.11 -5.23 6.49
C ASN A 89 -7.91 -5.00 8.00
N ILE A 90 -7.98 -6.07 8.81
CA ILE A 90 -7.77 -5.98 10.26
C ILE A 90 -6.36 -5.47 10.60
N LEU A 91 -5.33 -6.00 9.94
CA LEU A 91 -3.95 -5.59 10.17
C LEU A 91 -3.72 -4.13 9.77
N PHE A 92 -4.25 -3.72 8.62
CA PHE A 92 -4.18 -2.33 8.16
C PHE A 92 -4.84 -1.38 9.15
N GLN A 93 -6.09 -1.63 9.55
CA GLN A 93 -6.80 -0.76 10.51
C GLN A 93 -6.07 -0.69 11.85
N LYS A 94 -5.49 -1.79 12.34
CA LYS A 94 -4.64 -1.77 13.55
C LYS A 94 -3.44 -0.83 13.43
N LEU A 95 -2.86 -0.72 12.22
CA LEU A 95 -1.73 0.18 11.96
C LEU A 95 -2.16 1.65 11.87
N VAL A 96 -3.29 1.95 11.22
CA VAL A 96 -3.64 3.33 10.84
C VAL A 96 -4.78 3.95 11.64
N ALA A 97 -5.61 3.19 12.35
CA ALA A 97 -6.72 3.75 13.13
C ALA A 97 -6.23 4.49 14.39
N ASN A 98 -5.08 4.12 14.94
CA ASN A 98 -4.49 4.75 16.12
C ASN A 98 -3.17 5.42 15.74
N ALA A 99 -3.24 6.71 15.43
CA ALA A 99 -2.04 7.46 15.10
C ALA A 99 -1.19 7.74 16.36
N PRO A 100 0.15 7.70 16.26
CA PRO A 100 1.02 8.15 17.33
C PRO A 100 0.89 9.67 17.52
N ALA A 101 1.00 10.15 18.76
CA ALA A 101 1.08 11.59 19.02
C ALA A 101 2.26 12.21 18.25
N PRO A 102 2.13 13.43 17.69
CA PRO A 102 1.01 14.38 17.83
C PRO A 102 -0.12 14.20 16.79
N PHE A 103 -0.13 13.12 16.01
CA PHE A 103 -1.12 12.92 14.95
C PHE A 103 -2.48 12.49 15.50
N THR A 104 -3.53 12.89 14.81
CA THR A 104 -4.89 12.36 14.95
C THR A 104 -5.22 11.52 13.72
N SER A 105 -5.92 10.41 13.92
CA SER A 105 -6.40 9.56 12.83
C SER A 105 -7.89 9.77 12.58
N LYS A 106 -8.28 9.83 11.31
CA LYS A 106 -9.68 9.89 10.88
C LYS A 106 -9.91 8.94 9.71
N MET A 107 -10.91 8.08 9.79
CA MET A 107 -11.38 7.34 8.61
C MET A 107 -12.07 8.30 7.65
N VAL A 108 -11.62 8.33 6.39
CA VAL A 108 -12.11 9.24 5.35
C VAL A 108 -12.77 8.52 4.17
N MET A 109 -12.59 7.21 4.05
CA MET A 109 -13.24 6.37 3.04
C MET A 109 -13.47 4.96 3.60
N ASN A 110 -14.62 4.38 3.26
CA ASN A 110 -14.99 2.99 3.50
C ASN A 110 -16.10 2.64 2.50
N GLU A 111 -15.75 2.04 1.37
CA GLU A 111 -16.69 1.77 0.27
C GLU A 111 -16.41 0.47 -0.47
N ASP A 112 -17.47 -0.11 -1.03
CA ASP A 112 -17.40 -1.22 -1.97
C ASP A 112 -17.60 -0.70 -3.41
N LYS A 113 -16.81 -1.22 -4.35
CA LYS A 113 -16.86 -0.82 -5.76
C LYS A 113 -16.65 -2.02 -6.68
N GLN A 114 -17.52 -2.16 -7.68
CA GLN A 114 -17.33 -3.11 -8.77
C GLN A 114 -16.24 -2.61 -9.73
N THR A 115 -15.25 -3.45 -9.99
CA THR A 115 -14.18 -3.21 -10.96
C THR A 115 -14.15 -4.29 -12.04
N VAL A 116 -13.62 -3.94 -13.21
CA VAL A 116 -13.45 -4.90 -14.32
C VAL A 116 -12.33 -5.90 -14.01
N ALA A 117 -11.21 -5.44 -13.44
CA ALA A 117 -10.01 -6.25 -13.26
C ALA A 117 -10.05 -7.18 -12.03
N ASN A 118 -10.71 -6.76 -10.94
CA ASN A 118 -10.64 -7.45 -9.65
C ASN A 118 -12.01 -7.84 -9.09
N GLY A 119 -13.11 -7.60 -9.82
CA GLY A 119 -14.46 -7.82 -9.31
C GLY A 119 -14.86 -6.80 -8.25
N MET A 120 -15.64 -7.22 -7.25
CA MET A 120 -16.00 -6.37 -6.12
C MET A 120 -14.76 -6.10 -5.27
N THR A 121 -14.46 -4.82 -5.07
CA THR A 121 -13.35 -4.34 -4.24
C THR A 121 -13.89 -3.59 -3.03
N HIS A 122 -13.23 -3.74 -1.90
CA HIS A 122 -13.48 -2.96 -0.69
C HIS A 122 -12.32 -2.00 -0.47
N THR A 123 -12.59 -0.71 -0.27
CA THR A 123 -11.56 0.31 -0.05
C THR A 123 -11.79 1.05 1.27
N VAL A 124 -10.76 1.06 2.12
CA VAL A 124 -10.75 1.84 3.36
C VAL A 124 -9.58 2.81 3.33
N SER A 125 -9.82 4.07 3.72
CA SER A 125 -8.75 5.05 3.87
C SER A 125 -8.81 5.79 5.20
N TYR A 126 -7.63 6.04 5.76
CA TYR A 126 -7.42 6.83 6.95
C TYR A 126 -6.49 8.01 6.66
N GLU A 127 -6.80 9.13 7.29
CA GLU A 127 -5.98 10.33 7.26
C GLU A 127 -5.33 10.53 8.62
N TRP A 128 -4.01 10.71 8.65
CA TRP A 128 -3.31 11.25 9.81
C TRP A 128 -3.00 12.73 9.59
N SER A 129 -3.33 13.55 10.58
CA SER A 129 -3.12 14.99 10.54
C SER A 129 -2.68 15.52 11.90
N ILE A 130 -2.05 16.69 11.93
CA ILE A 130 -1.85 17.46 13.15
C ILE A 130 -2.73 18.71 13.10
N PRO A 131 -3.20 19.24 14.24
CA PRO A 131 -3.90 20.52 14.27
C PRO A 131 -3.09 21.61 13.55
N ASN A 132 -3.72 22.32 12.61
CA ASN A 132 -3.11 23.38 11.79
C ASN A 132 -1.91 22.94 10.92
N GLY A 133 -1.74 21.64 10.68
CA GLY A 133 -0.68 21.13 9.82
C GLY A 133 -0.96 21.34 8.33
N ALA A 134 0.00 21.86 7.58
CA ALA A 134 -0.12 22.09 6.13
C ALA A 134 -0.15 20.81 5.28
N ARG A 135 0.17 19.65 5.87
CA ARG A 135 0.23 18.35 5.20
C ARG A 135 -0.48 17.30 6.02
N LYS A 136 -1.02 16.31 5.32
CA LYS A 136 -1.70 15.15 5.87
C LYS A 136 -1.07 13.88 5.29
N MET A 137 -1.15 12.79 6.03
CA MET A 137 -0.80 11.47 5.50
C MET A 137 -2.07 10.71 5.19
N LEU A 138 -2.19 10.21 3.97
CA LEU A 138 -3.30 9.38 3.54
C LEU A 138 -2.83 7.94 3.41
N PHE A 139 -3.50 7.03 4.11
CA PHE A 139 -3.28 5.60 4.04
C PHE A 139 -4.51 4.96 3.44
N THR A 140 -4.34 4.15 2.41
CA THR A 140 -5.44 3.48 1.72
C THR A 140 -5.14 2.00 1.60
N LEU A 141 -6.15 1.17 1.86
CA LEU A 141 -6.15 -0.24 1.54
C LEU A 141 -7.33 -0.53 0.61
N THR A 142 -7.05 -1.18 -0.51
CA THR A 142 -8.07 -1.76 -1.39
C THR A 142 -7.87 -3.27 -1.42
N THR A 143 -8.94 -4.02 -1.15
CA THR A 143 -8.95 -5.48 -1.19
C THR A 143 -9.96 -6.03 -2.17
N ALA A 144 -9.70 -7.21 -2.74
CA ALA A 144 -10.63 -7.90 -3.63
C ALA A 144 -10.68 -9.39 -3.26
N ALA A 145 -11.84 -9.88 -2.82
CA ALA A 145 -11.99 -11.26 -2.33
C ALA A 145 -12.03 -12.30 -3.46
N ALA A 146 -12.36 -11.90 -4.69
CA ALA A 146 -12.50 -12.83 -5.81
C ALA A 146 -11.19 -13.57 -6.09
N GLU A 147 -11.26 -14.91 -6.23
CA GLU A 147 -10.10 -15.73 -6.58
C GLU A 147 -9.54 -15.39 -7.97
N THR A 148 -10.39 -14.88 -8.86
CA THR A 148 -10.04 -14.43 -10.21
C THR A 148 -9.43 -13.02 -10.24
N ALA A 149 -9.41 -12.29 -9.13
CA ALA A 149 -8.82 -10.96 -9.07
C ALA A 149 -7.33 -11.02 -9.46
N GLN A 150 -6.87 -10.05 -10.24
CA GLN A 150 -5.46 -9.96 -10.60
C GLN A 150 -4.59 -9.65 -9.38
N LEU A 151 -5.12 -8.81 -8.48
CA LEU A 151 -4.54 -8.46 -7.19
C LEU A 151 -5.63 -8.51 -6.13
N GLN A 152 -5.34 -9.13 -4.99
CA GLN A 152 -6.27 -9.18 -3.87
C GLN A 152 -6.03 -8.09 -2.84
N VAL A 153 -4.83 -7.51 -2.78
CA VAL A 153 -4.52 -6.43 -1.84
C VAL A 153 -3.62 -5.37 -2.48
N LEU A 154 -4.01 -4.11 -2.31
CA LEU A 154 -3.23 -2.92 -2.63
C LEU A 154 -3.26 -1.98 -1.42
N GLY A 155 -2.10 -1.73 -0.82
CA GLY A 155 -1.94 -0.72 0.22
C GLY A 155 -1.09 0.44 -0.26
N SER A 156 -1.49 1.66 0.06
CA SER A 156 -0.69 2.85 -0.24
C SER A 156 -0.58 3.78 0.97
N ALA A 157 0.51 4.55 0.99
CA ALA A 157 0.78 5.58 1.97
C ALA A 157 1.26 6.82 1.21
N ALA A 158 0.66 7.97 1.47
CA ALA A 158 0.94 9.20 0.75
C ALA A 158 1.02 10.41 1.67
N ILE A 159 1.83 11.40 1.32
CA ILE A 159 1.75 12.74 1.89
C ILE A 159 0.98 13.62 0.92
N VAL A 160 -0.14 14.16 1.36
CA VAL A 160 -1.02 15.04 0.58
C VAL A 160 -1.05 16.44 1.20
N SER A 161 -1.09 17.46 0.33
CA SER A 161 -1.32 18.85 0.73
C SER A 161 -2.80 19.03 1.14
N GLN A 162 -3.08 19.96 2.05
CA GLN A 162 -4.45 20.46 2.24
C GLN A 162 -4.95 21.20 1.01
#